data_AF-A0A969KZ32-F1
#
_entry.id   AF-A0A969KZ32-F1
#
_cell.length_a   1.000
_cell.length_b   1.000
_cell.length_c   1.000
_cell.angle_alpha   90.00
_cell.angle_beta   90.00
_cell.angle_gamma   90.00
#
_symmetry.space_group_name_H-M   'P 1'
#
loop_
_entity.id
_entity.type
_entity.pdbx_description
1 polymer ?
#
loop_
_entity_poly.entity_id
_entity_poly.type
_entity_poly.pdbx_seq_one_letter_code
_entity_poly.pdbx_strand_id
1 'polypeptide(L)' 'MSDRSTTDLVQQGLAAARVGDVEDARRLLQQAVEQTPANVEAWLGLAGVVESLAEKEACFNKALALDPANNEAKAGLALV' A
#
# COMPACT_ATOMS: atom_id res chain seq x y z
N MET A 1 7.22 -18.96 -9.53
CA MET A 1 6.64 -19.20 -8.19
C MET A 1 6.80 -17.94 -7.34
N SER A 2 6.31 -16.78 -7.81
CA SER A 2 6.73 -15.48 -7.22
C SER A 2 5.60 -14.64 -6.64
N ASP A 3 4.33 -14.91 -6.97
CA ASP A 3 3.20 -14.12 -6.44
C ASP A 3 2.78 -14.49 -5.01
N ARG A 4 3.03 -15.73 -4.59
CA ARG A 4 2.55 -16.22 -3.29
C ARG A 4 3.22 -15.52 -2.10
N SER A 5 4.44 -15.00 -2.28
CA SER A 5 5.15 -14.26 -1.24
C SER A 5 4.65 -12.83 -1.12
N THR A 6 4.41 -12.13 -2.24
CA THR A 6 3.93 -10.75 -2.20
C THR A 6 2.51 -10.66 -1.66
N THR A 7 1.61 -11.54 -2.07
CA THR A 7 0.24 -11.56 -1.51
C THR A 7 0.26 -11.78 -0.01
N ASP A 8 1.13 -12.65 0.50
CA ASP A 8 1.29 -12.90 1.93
C ASP A 8 1.82 -11.65 2.66
N LEU A 9 2.82 -10.96 2.11
CA LEU A 9 3.32 -9.69 2.66
C LEU A 9 2.24 -8.62 2.74
N VAL A 10 1.43 -8.48 1.69
CA VAL A 10 0.31 -7.52 1.68
C VAL A 10 -0.70 -7.87 2.77
N GLN A 11 -1.12 -9.13 2.85
CA GLN A 11 -2.12 -9.56 3.83
C GLN A 11 -1.62 -9.40 5.27
N GLN A 12 -0.36 -9.74 5.55
CA GLN A 12 0.24 -9.53 6.86
C GLN A 12 0.38 -8.04 7.18
N GLY A 13 0.80 -7.22 6.21
CA GLY A 13 0.93 -5.78 6.39
C GLY A 13 -0.40 -5.10 6.69
N LEU A 14 -1.47 -5.48 5.96
CA LEU A 14 -2.83 -5.02 6.23
C LEU A 14 -3.33 -5.48 7.60
N ALA A 15 -3.02 -6.71 8.01
CA ALA A 15 -3.39 -7.21 9.34
C ALA A 15 -2.67 -6.44 10.46
N ALA A 16 -1.38 -6.16 10.30
CA ALA A 16 -0.59 -5.34 11.23
C ALA A 16 -1.19 -3.91 11.35
N ALA A 17 -1.54 -3.29 10.22
CA ALA A 17 -2.18 -1.98 10.20
C ALA A 17 -3.50 -1.97 10.99
N ARG A 18 -4.31 -3.03 10.87
CA ARG A 18 -5.59 -3.16 11.58
C ARG A 18 -5.46 -3.30 13.08
N VAL A 19 -4.37 -3.87 13.58
CA VAL A 19 -4.10 -3.99 15.02
C VAL A 19 -3.32 -2.80 15.60
N GLY A 20 -3.03 -1.79 14.76
CA GLY A 20 -2.29 -0.59 15.16
C GLY A 20 -0.77 -0.76 15.14
N ASP A 21 -0.26 -1.87 14.61
CA ASP A 21 1.17 -2.10 14.43
C ASP A 21 1.65 -1.47 13.11
N VAL A 22 1.71 -0.14 13.11
CA VAL A 22 2.01 0.68 11.93
C VAL A 22 3.42 0.42 11.39
N GLU A 23 4.38 0.17 12.28
CA GLU A 23 5.78 -0.05 11.92
C GLU A 23 5.95 -1.36 11.13
N ASP A 24 5.39 -2.46 11.63
CA ASP A 24 5.44 -3.73 10.91
C ASP A 24 4.59 -3.70 9.64
N ALA A 25 3.44 -3.03 9.68
CA ALA A 25 2.62 -2.83 8.49
C ALA A 25 3.39 -2.14 7.38
N ARG A 26 4.03 -1.00 7.70
CA ARG A 26 4.85 -0.24 6.75
C ARG A 26 5.97 -1.09 6.19
N ARG A 27 6.71 -1.81 7.04
CA ARG A 27 7.82 -2.68 6.63
C ARG A 27 7.36 -3.77 5.66
N LEU A 28 6.27 -4.46 5.98
CA LEU A 28 5.72 -5.55 5.15
C LEU A 28 5.19 -5.04 3.81
N LEU A 29 4.47 -3.91 3.83
CA LEU A 29 3.90 -3.29 2.63
C LEU A 29 4.99 -2.68 1.73
N GLN A 30 6.06 -2.11 2.31
CA GLN A 30 7.24 -1.68 1.55
C GLN A 30 7.88 -2.84 0.81
N GLN A 31 8.11 -3.97 1.49
CA GLN A 31 8.64 -5.17 0.84
C GLN A 31 7.70 -5.68 -0.26
N ALA A 32 6.39 -5.60 -0.06
CA ALA A 32 5.41 -6.00 -1.07
C ALA A 32 5.49 -5.13 -2.34
N VAL A 33 5.60 -3.80 -2.20
CA VAL A 33 5.72 -2.89 -3.37
C VAL A 33 7.09 -2.97 -4.04
N GLU A 34 8.14 -3.33 -3.30
CA GLU A 34 9.47 -3.60 -3.86
C GLU A 34 9.49 -4.90 -4.69
N GLN A 35 8.83 -5.95 -4.20
CA GLN A 35 8.74 -7.24 -4.91
C GLN A 35 7.81 -7.18 -6.11
N THR A 36 6.63 -6.57 -5.94
CA THR A 36 5.65 -6.41 -7.00
C THR A 36 5.18 -4.96 -7.07
N PRO A 37 5.91 -4.09 -7.79
CA PRO A 37 5.53 -2.69 -7.96
C PRO A 37 4.19 -2.48 -8.67
N ALA A 38 3.67 -3.52 -9.33
CA ALA A 38 2.38 -3.50 -10.01
C ALA A 38 1.18 -3.92 -9.12
N ASN A 39 1.39 -4.13 -7.82
CA ASN A 39 0.33 -4.49 -6.89
C ASN A 39 -0.36 -3.25 -6.31
N VAL A 40 -1.59 -2.99 -6.74
CA VAL A 40 -2.41 -1.85 -6.30
C VAL A 40 -2.71 -1.91 -4.81
N GLU A 41 -3.06 -3.09 -4.28
CA GLU A 41 -3.42 -3.29 -2.87
C GLU A 41 -2.23 -3.00 -1.94
N ALA A 42 -1.01 -3.36 -2.36
CA ALA A 42 0.20 -3.04 -1.62
C ALA A 42 0.44 -1.52 -1.50
N TRP A 43 0.25 -0.78 -2.59
CA TRP A 43 0.38 0.69 -2.58
C TRP A 43 -0.71 1.38 -1.75
N LEU A 44 -1.95 0.89 -1.81
CA LEU A 44 -3.06 1.40 -1.00
C LEU A 44 -2.82 1.16 0.49
N GLY A 45 -2.43 -0.07 0.85
CA GLY A 45 -2.06 -0.40 2.22
C GLY A 45 -0.92 0.48 2.72
N LEU A 46 0.12 0.67 1.91
CA LEU A 46 1.27 1.51 2.26
C LEU A 46 0.85 2.97 2.49
N ALA A 47 0.00 3.52 1.63
CA ALA A 47 -0.57 4.86 1.81
C ALA A 47 -1.34 5.04 3.13
N GLY A 48 -1.96 3.96 3.62
CA GLY A 48 -2.68 3.96 4.89
C GLY A 48 -1.77 4.04 6.13
N VAL A 49 -0.50 3.65 6.02
CA VAL A 49 0.41 3.49 7.17
C VAL A 49 1.61 4.44 7.16
N VAL A 50 1.92 5.07 6.03
CA VAL A 50 2.96 6.11 5.99
C VAL A 50 2.46 7.40 6.67
N GLU A 51 3.37 8.10 7.35
CA GLU A 51 3.01 9.29 8.14
C GLU A 51 3.01 10.58 7.30
N SER A 52 3.97 10.71 6.37
CA SER A 52 4.14 11.89 5.55
C SER A 52 3.06 12.01 4.49
N LEU A 53 2.46 13.20 4.38
CA LEU A 53 1.52 13.54 3.32
C LEU A 53 2.09 13.28 1.92
N ALA A 54 3.35 13.65 1.71
CA ALA A 54 4.03 13.45 0.44
C ALA A 54 4.23 11.97 0.10
N GLU A 55 4.50 11.12 1.10
CA GLU A 55 4.59 9.66 0.89
C GLU A 55 3.21 9.06 0.58
N LYS A 56 2.15 9.51 1.26
CA LYS A 56 0.77 9.09 0.99
C LYS A 56 0.36 9.43 -0.44
N GLU A 57 0.56 10.69 -0.84
CA GLU A 57 0.28 11.16 -2.20
C GLU A 57 1.05 10.32 -3.24
N ALA A 58 2.34 10.05 -3.00
CA ALA A 58 3.13 9.23 -3.90
C ALA A 58 2.56 7.82 -4.03
N CYS A 59 2.15 7.19 -2.93
CA CYS A 59 1.56 5.86 -2.93
C CYS A 59 0.21 5.84 -3.67
N PHE A 60 -0.68 6.79 -3.42
CA PHE A 60 -1.96 6.88 -4.13
C PHE A 60 -1.77 7.16 -5.62
N ASN A 61 -0.84 8.02 -6.00
CA ASN A 61 -0.51 8.25 -7.41
C ASN A 61 0.03 6.98 -8.09
N LYS A 62 0.85 6.17 -7.39
CA LYS A 62 1.27 4.86 -7.91
C LYS A 62 0.12 3.90 -8.08
N ALA A 63 -0.78 3.81 -7.10
CA ALA A 63 -1.99 3.00 -7.20
C ALA A 63 -2.87 3.42 -8.39
N LEU A 64 -3.07 4.73 -8.60
CA LEU A 64 -3.83 5.28 -9.74
C LEU A 64 -3.16 5.09 -11.09
N ALA A 65 -1.82 5.09 -11.14
CA ALA A 65 -1.09 4.81 -12.37
C ALA A 65 -1.29 3.35 -12.83
N LEU A 66 -1.49 2.43 -11.89
CA LEU A 66 -1.75 1.01 -12.14
C LEU A 66 -3.23 0.73 -12.40
N ASP A 67 -4.10 1.34 -11.60
CA ASP A 67 -5.55 1.26 -11.73
C ASP A 67 -6.16 2.68 -11.65
N PRO A 68 -6.32 3.36 -12.81
CA PRO A 68 -6.91 4.70 -12.86
C PRO A 68 -8.38 4.74 -12.42
N ALA A 69 -9.06 3.60 -12.35
CA ALA A 69 -10.44 3.51 -11.89
C ALA A 69 -10.55 3.29 -10.38
N ASN A 70 -9.43 3.13 -9.67
CA ASN A 70 -9.43 2.81 -8.25
C ASN A 70 -10.04 3.94 -7.40
N ASN A 71 -11.24 3.71 -6.88
CA ASN A 71 -11.95 4.73 -6.10
C ASN A 71 -11.30 4.99 -4.74
N GLU A 72 -10.68 3.98 -4.14
CA GLU A 72 -9.98 4.12 -2.85
C GLU A 72 -8.76 5.03 -3.00
N ALA A 73 -7.96 4.83 -4.04
CA ALA A 73 -6.83 5.69 -4.32
C ALA A 73 -7.24 7.15 -4.60
N LYS A 74 -8.36 7.37 -5.34
CA LYS A 74 -8.89 8.71 -5.59
C LYS A 74 -9.39 9.38 -4.30
N ALA A 75 -10.12 8.63 -3.48
CA ALA A 75 -10.63 9.13 -2.21
C ALA A 75 -9.47 9.47 -1.27
N GLY A 76 -8.48 8.59 -1.17
CA GLY A 76 -7.26 8.81 -0.40
C GLY A 76 -6.52 10.07 -0.83
N LEU A 77 -6.28 10.24 -2.15
CA LEU A 77 -5.62 11.42 -2.71
C LEU A 77 -6.40 12.73 -2.51
N ALA A 78 -7.72 12.67 -2.33
CA ALA A 78 -8.53 13.87 -2.04
C ALA A 78 -8.50 14.27 -0.55
N LEU A 79 -7.98 13.40 0.33
CA LEU A 79 -7.91 13.60 1.78
C LEU A 79 -6.49 13.92 2.28
N VAL A 80 -5.48 13.70 1.46
CA VAL A 80 -4.13 14.26 1.66
C VAL A 80 -4.11 15.71 1.22
#